data_AF-A0A4C1YJQ5-F1
#
_entry.id   AF-A0A4C1YJQ5-F1
#
_cell.length_a   1.000
_cell.length_b   1.000
_cell.length_c   1.000
_cell.angle_alpha   90.00
_cell.angle_beta   90.00
_cell.angle_gamma   90.00
#
_symmetry.space_group_name_H-M   'P 1'
#
loop_
_entity.id
_entity.type
_entity.pdbx_description
1 polymer ?
#
loop_
_entity_poly.entity_id
_entity_poly.type
_entity_poly.pdbx_seq_one_letter_code
_entity_poly.pdbx_strand_id
1 'polypeptide(L)'
;MALCNRGVVSRKLLPRETNKKPKTTAVYTVGPRIGIPSACGLDKWRVAVNATKTAALLTGQQRTMPPKLRLRGQDVEWQTKVRYLGVQIVRCMRMAVQVEQIIHQSRAARSMLRPVLRSHLPFRAKIALYKGYIRSWLTYAAPAWYALYSTSQRKRIQGQQSIALRMIVGAGRYVLNDVIARDLCVETVEEFIQRIARRMFDIDD
;
A
#
# COMPACT_ATOMS: atom_id res chain seq x y z
N MET A 1 -43.83 26.98 -24.91
CA MET A 1 -44.29 25.66 -24.42
C MET A 1 -43.86 24.64 -25.48
N ALA A 2 -43.03 23.64 -25.15
CA ALA A 2 -43.42 22.29 -24.70
C ALA A 2 -44.23 21.50 -25.77
N LEU A 3 -44.13 20.19 -26.02
CA LEU A 3 -43.31 19.03 -25.59
C LEU A 3 -43.64 17.88 -26.60
N CYS A 4 -42.95 16.73 -26.80
CA CYS A 4 -41.72 16.11 -26.29
C CYS A 4 -41.27 15.03 -27.31
N ASN A 5 -39.97 14.87 -27.60
CA ASN A 5 -39.49 13.79 -28.49
C ASN A 5 -39.27 12.48 -27.67
N ARG A 6 -39.87 11.35 -28.07
CA ARG A 6 -39.74 10.04 -27.37
C ARG A 6 -39.36 8.89 -28.30
N GLY A 7 -38.05 8.68 -28.48
CA GLY A 7 -37.49 7.43 -28.98
C GLY A 7 -37.20 6.46 -27.83
N VAL A 8 -37.69 5.23 -27.91
CA VAL A 8 -37.46 4.18 -26.91
C VAL A 8 -36.14 3.46 -27.20
N VAL A 9 -35.22 3.40 -26.23
CA VAL A 9 -34.03 2.55 -26.29
C VAL A 9 -33.83 1.82 -24.96
N SER A 10 -33.88 0.49 -25.02
CA SER A 10 -33.74 -0.42 -23.88
C SER A 10 -32.38 -0.30 -23.20
N ARG A 11 -32.36 0.11 -21.91
CA ARG A 11 -31.13 0.18 -21.12
C ARG A 11 -30.88 -1.16 -20.41
N LYS A 12 -30.08 -2.03 -21.04
CA LYS A 12 -29.63 -3.30 -20.45
C LYS A 12 -28.94 -3.07 -19.09
N LEU A 13 -29.29 -3.90 -18.10
CA LEU A 13 -28.60 -3.95 -16.80
C LEU A 13 -27.18 -4.53 -16.99
N LEU A 14 -26.17 -3.81 -16.52
CA LEU A 14 -24.81 -4.32 -16.41
C LEU A 14 -24.60 -5.01 -15.05
N PRO A 15 -24.08 -6.24 -14.98
CA PRO A 15 -23.78 -6.89 -13.72
C PRO A 15 -22.56 -6.25 -13.03
N ARG A 16 -22.63 -6.11 -11.70
CA ARG A 16 -21.51 -5.68 -10.86
C ARG A 16 -20.58 -6.86 -10.55
N GLU A 17 -19.40 -6.88 -11.15
CA GLU A 17 -18.30 -7.76 -10.72
C GLU A 17 -17.06 -6.98 -10.28
N THR A 18 -16.72 -7.06 -8.99
CA THR A 18 -15.37 -6.71 -8.49
C THR A 18 -14.88 -7.65 -7.39
N ASN A 19 -15.13 -8.96 -7.52
CA ASN A 19 -14.51 -9.96 -6.65
C ASN A 19 -13.04 -10.22 -7.04
N LYS A 20 -12.16 -9.26 -6.76
CA LYS A 20 -10.71 -9.36 -7.02
C LYS A 20 -10.01 -10.15 -5.92
N LYS A 21 -9.99 -11.48 -6.06
CA LYS A 21 -9.14 -12.38 -5.25
C LYS A 21 -7.67 -11.91 -5.23
N PRO A 22 -6.95 -12.06 -4.11
CA PRO A 22 -5.56 -11.63 -4.01
C PRO A 22 -4.68 -12.38 -5.03
N LYS A 23 -3.90 -11.64 -5.81
CA LYS A 23 -2.91 -12.20 -6.72
C LYS A 23 -1.63 -12.55 -5.96
N THR A 24 -1.35 -13.84 -5.80
CA THR A 24 -0.04 -14.35 -5.40
C THR A 24 0.94 -14.09 -6.54
N THR A 25 1.66 -12.97 -6.47
CA THR A 25 2.77 -12.62 -7.35
C THR A 25 4.05 -13.04 -6.64
N ALA A 26 4.96 -13.77 -7.30
CA ALA A 26 6.30 -14.03 -6.78
C ALA A 26 7.31 -13.08 -7.46
N VAL A 27 8.32 -12.62 -6.72
CA VAL A 27 9.38 -11.76 -7.25
C VAL A 27 10.60 -12.63 -7.57
N TYR A 28 10.97 -12.68 -8.83
CA TYR A 28 12.21 -13.32 -9.29
C TYR A 28 13.13 -12.24 -9.87
N THR A 29 14.32 -12.10 -9.28
CA THR A 29 15.36 -11.16 -9.74
C THR A 29 16.10 -11.72 -10.94
N VAL A 30 15.56 -11.51 -12.14
CA VAL A 30 16.22 -11.93 -13.39
C VAL A 30 17.26 -10.86 -13.79
N GLY A 31 18.54 -11.19 -13.65
CA GLY A 31 19.65 -10.33 -14.06
C GLY A 31 19.73 -10.17 -15.59
N PRO A 32 20.33 -9.07 -16.11
CA PRO A 32 20.21 -8.64 -17.51
C PRO A 32 20.91 -9.53 -18.56
N ARG A 33 21.44 -10.71 -18.19
CA ARG A 33 22.16 -11.63 -19.09
C ARG A 33 21.59 -13.06 -19.13
N ILE A 34 20.54 -13.37 -18.37
CA ILE A 34 20.01 -14.74 -18.29
C ILE A 34 18.60 -14.75 -18.89
N GLY A 35 18.48 -15.22 -20.14
CA GLY A 35 17.20 -15.72 -20.63
C GLY A 35 16.81 -16.91 -19.76
N ILE A 36 15.56 -16.94 -19.27
CA ILE A 36 15.07 -18.00 -18.37
C ILE A 36 15.30 -19.36 -19.05
N PRO A 37 16.19 -20.23 -18.54
CA PRO A 37 16.40 -21.54 -19.13
C PRO A 37 15.09 -22.34 -19.05
N SER A 38 14.74 -23.04 -20.12
CA SER A 38 13.56 -23.90 -20.18
C SER A 38 13.58 -25.03 -19.14
N ALA A 39 14.75 -25.38 -18.61
CA ALA A 39 14.92 -26.16 -17.39
C ALA A 39 14.98 -25.22 -16.17
N CYS A 40 13.82 -24.74 -15.72
CA CYS A 40 13.77 -23.89 -14.53
C CYS A 40 13.90 -24.75 -13.28
N GLY A 41 14.64 -24.30 -12.26
CA GLY A 41 14.72 -25.00 -10.97
C GLY A 41 13.35 -25.27 -10.33
N LEU A 42 12.35 -24.44 -10.64
CA LEU A 42 10.96 -24.61 -10.22
C LEU A 42 10.34 -25.96 -10.64
N ASP A 43 10.79 -26.55 -11.75
CA ASP A 43 10.33 -27.86 -12.21
C ASP A 43 10.91 -28.99 -11.34
N LYS A 44 12.17 -28.85 -10.87
CA LYS A 44 12.76 -29.75 -9.86
C LYS A 44 12.00 -29.67 -8.53
N TRP A 45 11.59 -28.48 -8.13
CA TRP A 45 10.75 -28.24 -6.94
C TRP A 45 9.25 -28.58 -7.16
N ARG A 46 8.86 -29.06 -8.34
CA ARG A 46 7.47 -29.39 -8.72
C ARG A 46 6.47 -28.23 -8.55
N VAL A 47 6.93 -26.97 -8.61
CA VAL A 47 6.09 -25.79 -8.42
C VAL A 47 5.48 -25.34 -9.76
N ALA A 48 4.15 -25.43 -9.88
CA ALA A 48 3.43 -24.91 -11.05
C ALA A 48 3.22 -23.39 -10.95
N VAL A 49 3.89 -22.62 -11.82
CA VAL A 49 3.69 -21.17 -11.91
C VAL A 49 2.51 -20.83 -12.82
N ASN A 50 1.63 -19.93 -12.37
CA ASN A 50 0.52 -19.42 -13.16
C ASN A 50 0.93 -18.15 -13.91
N ALA A 51 1.15 -18.26 -15.23
CA ALA A 51 1.64 -17.14 -16.04
C ALA A 51 0.69 -15.93 -16.06
N THR A 52 -0.64 -16.13 -15.94
CA THR A 52 -1.64 -15.04 -15.90
C THR A 52 -1.56 -14.17 -14.63
N LYS A 53 -0.85 -14.66 -13.60
CA LYS A 53 -0.57 -13.93 -12.36
C LYS A 53 0.85 -13.34 -12.31
N THR A 54 1.79 -13.86 -13.10
CA THR A 54 3.13 -13.29 -13.22
C THR A 54 3.13 -12.06 -14.13
N ALA A 55 3.79 -11.00 -13.70
CA ALA A 55 4.08 -9.82 -14.50
C ALA A 55 5.57 -9.51 -14.35
N ALA A 56 6.24 -9.17 -15.44
CA ALA A 56 7.63 -8.78 -15.40
C ALA A 56 7.75 -7.29 -15.08
N LEU A 57 8.55 -6.94 -14.07
CA LEU A 57 8.86 -5.55 -13.70
C LEU A 57 10.36 -5.36 -13.79
N LEU A 58 10.80 -4.44 -14.63
CA LEU A 58 12.19 -3.99 -14.62
C LEU A 58 12.36 -2.95 -13.52
N THR A 59 13.35 -3.12 -12.65
CA THR A 59 13.72 -2.15 -11.59
C THR A 59 15.15 -1.68 -11.78
N GLY A 60 15.38 -0.36 -11.81
CA GLY A 60 16.71 0.24 -11.90
C GLY A 60 16.84 1.36 -12.93
N GLN A 61 18.09 1.76 -13.22
CA GLN A 61 18.44 2.82 -14.17
C GLN A 61 18.30 2.42 -15.65
N GLN A 62 18.19 1.11 -15.95
CA GLN A 62 18.17 0.60 -17.31
C GLN A 62 16.92 1.09 -18.07
N ARG A 63 17.14 1.88 -19.14
CA ARG A 63 16.09 2.48 -19.97
C ARG A 63 15.60 1.54 -21.06
N THR A 64 16.49 0.77 -21.67
CA THR A 64 16.17 -0.25 -22.68
C THR A 64 15.32 -1.35 -22.07
N MET A 65 14.21 -1.70 -22.73
CA MET A 65 13.41 -2.86 -22.35
C MET A 65 14.10 -4.16 -22.79
N PRO A 66 14.21 -5.18 -21.93
CA PRO A 66 14.71 -6.48 -22.35
C PRO A 66 13.73 -7.17 -23.33
N PRO A 67 14.18 -8.19 -24.08
CA PRO A 67 13.28 -8.98 -24.93
C PRO A 67 12.11 -9.59 -24.16
N LYS A 68 11.08 -10.03 -24.88
CA LYS A 68 9.90 -10.67 -24.28
C LYS A 68 10.32 -11.88 -23.44
N LEU A 69 9.94 -11.89 -22.17
CA LEU A 69 10.15 -13.03 -21.29
C LEU A 69 9.13 -14.11 -21.62
N ARG A 70 9.59 -15.35 -21.76
CA ARG A 70 8.72 -16.52 -21.92
C ARG A 70 8.83 -17.41 -20.69
N LEU A 71 7.69 -17.74 -20.10
CA LEU A 71 7.58 -18.65 -18.97
C LEU A 71 6.72 -19.84 -19.40
N ARG A 72 7.31 -21.05 -19.46
CA ARG A 72 6.65 -22.28 -19.95
C ARG A 72 5.91 -22.08 -21.28
N GLY A 73 6.53 -21.37 -22.22
CA GLY A 73 5.98 -21.10 -23.55
C GLY A 73 4.96 -19.96 -23.64
N GLN A 74 4.53 -19.36 -22.52
CA GLN A 74 3.64 -18.20 -22.50
C GLN A 74 4.45 -16.90 -22.39
N ASP A 75 4.14 -15.91 -23.24
CA ASP A 75 4.73 -14.57 -23.21
C ASP A 75 4.27 -13.85 -21.92
N VAL A 76 5.22 -13.32 -21.12
CA VAL A 76 4.96 -12.54 -19.92
C VAL A 76 5.05 -11.04 -20.24
N GLU A 77 3.98 -10.31 -19.97
CA GLU A 77 3.96 -8.86 -20.19
C GLU A 77 4.88 -8.10 -19.23
N TRP A 78 5.63 -7.15 -19.80
CA TRP A 78 6.36 -6.14 -19.05
C TRP A 78 5.42 -5.05 -18.55
N GLN A 79 5.34 -4.87 -17.24
CA GLN A 79 4.54 -3.82 -16.60
C GLN A 79 5.45 -2.81 -15.91
N THR A 80 5.15 -1.51 -16.06
CA THR A 80 5.88 -0.42 -15.38
C THR A 80 5.58 -0.35 -13.87
N LYS A 81 4.53 -1.07 -13.42
CA LYS A 81 3.91 -0.93 -12.11
C LYS A 81 3.18 -2.22 -11.74
N VAL A 82 3.63 -2.91 -10.69
CA VAL A 82 3.06 -4.18 -10.22
C VAL A 82 2.66 -4.07 -8.75
N ARG A 83 1.56 -4.71 -8.36
CA ARG A 83 1.15 -4.82 -6.95
C ARG A 83 1.68 -6.14 -6.34
N TYR A 84 2.48 -6.04 -5.30
CA TYR A 84 3.08 -7.15 -4.56
C TYR A 84 2.80 -6.96 -3.06
N LEU A 85 2.30 -8.01 -2.40
CA LEU A 85 1.91 -8.00 -0.97
C LEU A 85 1.15 -6.73 -0.55
N GLY A 86 0.16 -6.32 -1.36
CA GLY A 86 -0.65 -5.13 -1.08
C GLY A 86 -0.06 -3.79 -1.52
N VAL A 87 1.25 -3.69 -1.75
CA VAL A 87 1.96 -2.45 -2.10
C VAL A 87 2.33 -2.39 -3.58
N GLN A 88 2.61 -1.20 -4.11
CA GLN A 88 2.87 -0.98 -5.53
C GLN A 88 4.36 -0.73 -5.76
N ILE A 89 5.00 -1.66 -6.45
CA ILE A 89 6.39 -1.53 -6.92
C ILE A 89 6.34 -0.90 -8.32
N VAL A 90 7.12 0.16 -8.51
CA VAL A 90 7.19 0.93 -9.76
C VAL A 90 8.61 0.82 -10.30
N ARG A 91 8.80 0.80 -11.62
CA ARG A 91 10.11 0.65 -12.30
C ARG A 91 11.25 1.49 -11.72
N CYS A 92 10.98 2.76 -11.44
CA CYS A 92 11.96 3.70 -10.86
C CYS A 92 11.92 3.77 -9.32
N MET A 93 11.27 2.82 -8.65
CA MET A 93 11.12 2.74 -7.19
C MET A 93 10.68 4.07 -6.53
N ARG A 94 9.79 4.82 -7.23
CA ARG A 94 9.34 6.15 -6.82
C ARG A 94 8.46 6.10 -5.58
N MET A 95 9.09 6.32 -4.42
CA MET A 95 8.47 6.35 -3.10
C MET A 95 7.24 7.27 -3.01
N ALA A 96 7.23 8.41 -3.72
CA ALA A 96 6.11 9.36 -3.70
C ALA A 96 4.76 8.72 -4.02
N VAL A 97 4.72 7.82 -5.02
CA VAL A 97 3.48 7.12 -5.45
C VAL A 97 2.98 6.15 -4.37
N GLN A 98 3.90 5.53 -3.61
CA GLN A 98 3.55 4.65 -2.49
C GLN A 98 3.04 5.45 -1.29
N VAL A 99 3.74 6.54 -0.93
CA VAL A 99 3.36 7.44 0.17
C VAL A 99 1.96 8.02 -0.05
N GLU A 100 1.63 8.39 -1.29
CA GLU A 100 0.29 8.90 -1.63
C GLU A 100 -0.81 7.86 -1.49
N GLN A 101 -0.52 6.59 -1.73
CA GLN A 101 -1.48 5.51 -1.55
C GLN A 101 -1.69 5.16 -0.09
N ILE A 102 -0.61 5.14 0.71
CA ILE A 102 -0.68 4.99 2.17
C ILE A 102 -1.49 6.14 2.79
N ILE A 103 -1.28 7.38 2.31
CA ILE A 103 -2.08 8.54 2.72
C ILE A 103 -3.53 8.41 2.26
N HIS A 104 -3.80 7.93 1.04
CA HIS A 104 -5.17 7.73 0.54
C HIS A 104 -5.91 6.65 1.34
N GLN A 105 -5.27 5.50 1.59
CA GLN A 105 -5.82 4.39 2.36
C GLN A 105 -6.09 4.78 3.82
N SER A 106 -5.13 5.43 4.48
CA SER A 106 -5.32 5.94 5.86
C SER A 106 -6.39 7.04 5.95
N ARG A 107 -6.54 7.90 4.92
CA ARG A 107 -7.65 8.86 4.82
C ARG A 107 -9.00 8.16 4.68
N ALA A 108 -9.09 7.15 3.81
CA ALA A 108 -10.31 6.36 3.64
C ALA A 108 -10.69 5.63 4.94
N ALA A 109 -9.71 4.97 5.57
CA ALA A 109 -9.86 4.32 6.89
C ALA A 109 -10.36 5.30 7.97
N ARG A 110 -9.74 6.47 8.08
CA ARG A 110 -10.18 7.54 9.01
C ARG A 110 -11.56 8.08 8.67
N SER A 111 -11.93 8.15 7.39
CA SER A 111 -13.27 8.61 6.96
C SER A 111 -14.36 7.63 7.42
N MET A 112 -14.14 6.32 7.22
CA MET A 112 -15.06 5.28 7.68
C MET A 112 -15.20 5.23 9.21
N LEU A 113 -14.10 5.45 9.94
CA LEU A 113 -14.10 5.47 11.41
C LEU A 113 -14.57 6.81 12.01
N ARG A 114 -14.74 7.86 11.22
CA ARG A 114 -15.13 9.22 11.69
C ARG A 114 -16.35 9.26 12.63
N PRO A 115 -17.49 8.57 12.39
CA PRO A 115 -18.60 8.57 13.34
C PRO A 115 -18.22 7.90 14.66
N VAL A 116 -17.52 6.76 14.62
CA VAL A 116 -17.09 6.02 15.82
C VAL A 116 -16.12 6.84 16.66
N LEU A 117 -15.12 7.47 16.04
CA LEU A 117 -14.13 8.31 16.73
C LEU A 117 -14.76 9.57 17.38
N ARG A 118 -15.89 10.07 16.86
CA ARG A 118 -16.61 11.23 17.38
C ARG A 118 -17.70 10.91 18.40
N SER A 119 -18.12 9.66 18.50
CA SER A 119 -19.08 9.21 19.52
C SER A 119 -18.54 9.39 20.96
N HIS A 120 -19.40 9.20 21.96
CA HIS A 120 -19.04 9.24 23.38
C HIS A 120 -18.28 7.99 23.89
N LEU A 121 -17.70 7.17 22.99
CA LEU A 121 -16.86 6.03 23.37
C LEU A 121 -15.67 6.46 24.24
N PRO A 122 -15.23 5.61 25.20
CA PRO A 122 -14.09 5.91 26.05
C PRO A 122 -12.80 6.04 25.25
N PHE A 123 -11.92 6.94 25.67
CA PHE A 123 -10.66 7.25 24.98
C PHE A 123 -9.81 6.01 24.68
N ARG A 124 -9.70 5.07 25.63
CA ARG A 124 -8.97 3.81 25.46
C ARG A 124 -9.44 3.00 24.24
N ALA A 125 -10.75 2.91 24.01
CA ALA A 125 -11.32 2.21 22.85
C ALA A 125 -11.02 2.94 21.54
N LYS A 126 -11.14 4.28 21.51
CA LYS A 126 -10.79 5.11 20.34
C LYS A 126 -9.31 4.97 19.95
N ILE A 127 -8.41 4.97 20.95
CA ILE A 127 -6.97 4.75 20.76
C ILE A 127 -6.69 3.34 20.25
N ALA A 128 -7.37 2.31 20.77
CA ALA A 128 -7.23 0.94 20.29
C ALA A 128 -7.63 0.80 18.81
N LEU A 129 -8.77 1.38 18.40
CA LEU A 129 -9.20 1.43 16.99
C LEU A 129 -8.19 2.15 16.10
N TYR A 130 -7.62 3.26 16.57
CA TYR A 130 -6.55 3.97 15.86
C TYR A 130 -5.29 3.11 15.69
N LYS A 131 -4.81 2.46 16.76
CA LYS A 131 -3.63 1.58 16.73
C LYS A 131 -3.85 0.35 15.85
N GLY A 132 -5.03 -0.26 15.89
CA GLY A 132 -5.36 -1.45 15.10
C GLY A 132 -5.63 -1.19 13.62
N TYR A 133 -6.29 -0.08 13.27
CA TYR A 133 -6.79 0.14 11.91
C TYR A 133 -6.12 1.29 11.14
N ILE A 134 -5.91 2.46 11.75
CA ILE A 134 -5.33 3.61 11.04
C ILE A 134 -3.80 3.50 11.02
N ARG A 135 -3.18 3.17 12.15
CA ARG A 135 -1.73 3.01 12.27
C ARG A 135 -1.22 1.85 11.42
N SER A 136 -1.92 0.71 11.39
CA SER A 136 -1.52 -0.46 10.59
C SER A 136 -1.38 -0.12 9.10
N TRP A 137 -2.27 0.67 8.51
CA TRP A 137 -2.10 1.18 7.13
C TRP A 137 -0.85 2.05 6.95
N LEU A 138 -0.45 2.83 7.97
CA LEU A 138 0.75 3.68 7.91
C LEU A 138 2.05 2.88 8.10
N THR A 139 2.02 1.77 8.85
CA THR A 139 3.22 1.06 9.31
C THR A 139 3.46 -0.29 8.63
N TYR A 140 2.47 -0.84 7.90
CA TYR A 140 2.49 -2.19 7.32
C TYR A 140 3.79 -2.58 6.59
N ALA A 141 4.25 -1.73 5.66
CA ALA A 141 5.47 -1.95 4.88
C ALA A 141 6.59 -0.96 5.23
N ALA A 142 6.42 -0.22 6.34
CA ALA A 142 7.31 0.85 6.69
C ALA A 142 8.73 0.40 7.10
N PRO A 143 8.95 -0.73 7.82
CA PRO A 143 10.30 -1.19 8.14
C PRO A 143 11.22 -1.37 6.92
N ALA A 144 10.66 -1.72 5.75
CA ALA A 144 11.42 -1.95 4.52
C ALA A 144 11.72 -0.69 3.70
N TRP A 145 10.92 0.38 3.79
CA TRP A 145 11.04 1.56 2.90
C TRP A 145 11.10 2.91 3.61
N TYR A 146 10.89 2.98 4.93
CA TYR A 146 10.89 4.26 5.63
C TYR A 146 12.23 5.01 5.54
N ALA A 147 13.34 4.25 5.47
CA ALA A 147 14.68 4.78 5.17
C ALA A 147 14.73 5.55 3.84
N LEU A 148 13.98 5.12 2.82
CA LEU A 148 13.96 5.69 1.48
C LEU A 148 13.05 6.94 1.35
N TYR A 149 12.26 7.25 2.37
CA TYR A 149 11.33 8.39 2.36
C TYR A 149 12.04 9.69 2.71
N SER A 150 11.80 10.72 1.89
CA SER A 150 12.28 12.08 2.15
C SER A 150 11.66 12.64 3.44
N THR A 151 12.34 13.61 4.07
CA THR A 151 11.84 14.32 5.27
C THR A 151 10.44 14.92 5.03
N SER A 152 10.17 15.44 3.84
CA SER A 152 8.84 15.95 3.44
C SER A 152 7.77 14.85 3.35
N GLN A 153 8.11 13.65 2.88
CA GLN A 153 7.22 12.49 2.86
C GLN A 153 6.93 11.98 4.28
N ARG A 154 7.96 11.85 5.13
CA ARG A 154 7.80 11.49 6.55
C ARG A 154 6.87 12.45 7.29
N LYS A 155 7.04 13.78 7.08
CA LYS A 155 6.12 14.81 7.62
C LYS A 155 4.68 14.64 7.14
N ARG A 156 4.43 14.28 5.87
CA ARG A 156 3.05 14.00 5.36
C ARG A 156 2.40 12.78 6.05
N ILE A 157 3.20 11.75 6.36
CA ILE A 157 2.75 10.52 7.06
C ILE A 157 2.45 10.84 8.53
N GLN A 158 3.39 11.47 9.26
CA GLN A 158 3.19 11.91 10.65
C GLN A 158 1.97 12.84 10.77
N GLY A 159 1.73 13.70 9.77
CA GLY A 159 0.53 14.53 9.69
C GLY A 159 -0.79 13.72 9.65
N GLN A 160 -0.83 12.51 9.08
CA GLN A 160 -2.04 11.68 9.14
C GLN A 160 -2.28 11.11 10.55
N GLN A 161 -1.22 10.74 11.29
CA GLN A 161 -1.31 10.41 12.71
C GLN A 161 -1.83 11.61 13.50
N SER A 162 -1.22 12.79 13.36
CA SER A 162 -1.62 13.99 14.10
C SER A 162 -3.09 14.38 13.88
N ILE A 163 -3.59 14.30 12.64
CA ILE A 163 -5.02 14.55 12.34
C ILE A 163 -5.93 13.50 12.99
N ALA A 164 -5.52 12.22 13.04
CA ALA A 164 -6.30 11.17 13.68
C ALA A 164 -6.36 11.35 15.21
N LEU A 165 -5.24 11.68 15.86
CA LEU A 165 -5.19 11.93 17.31
C LEU A 165 -6.02 13.16 17.71
N ARG A 166 -5.91 14.27 16.95
CA ARG A 166 -6.78 15.45 17.13
C ARG A 166 -8.26 15.11 17.02
N MET A 167 -8.63 14.23 16.08
CA MET A 167 -10.02 13.80 15.89
C MET A 167 -10.55 12.96 17.06
N ILE A 168 -9.68 12.21 17.74
CA ILE A 168 -10.02 11.43 18.94
C ILE A 168 -10.28 12.35 20.14
N VAL A 169 -9.40 13.33 20.35
CA VAL A 169 -9.49 14.31 21.46
C VAL A 169 -10.56 15.37 21.24
N GLY A 170 -10.88 15.70 19.99
CA GLY A 170 -11.69 16.87 19.65
C GLY A 170 -10.92 18.20 19.79
N ALA A 171 -9.59 18.14 19.87
CA ALA A 171 -8.74 19.29 20.14
C ALA A 171 -8.77 20.35 19.02
N GLY A 172 -8.88 21.62 19.42
CA GLY A 172 -8.79 22.77 18.53
C GLY A 172 -7.42 22.95 17.86
N ARG A 173 -7.34 23.87 16.88
CA ARG A 173 -6.12 24.11 16.09
C ARG A 173 -4.94 24.64 16.92
N TYR A 174 -5.24 25.36 18.01
CA TYR A 174 -4.26 26.00 18.90
C TYR A 174 -3.45 25.01 19.75
N VAL A 175 -3.97 23.81 20.01
CA VAL A 175 -3.26 22.80 20.81
C VAL A 175 -2.11 22.22 19.97
N LEU A 176 -0.90 22.11 20.54
CA LEU A 176 0.26 21.54 19.86
C LEU A 176 0.10 20.01 19.64
N ASN A 177 0.64 19.49 18.53
CA ASN A 177 0.57 18.05 18.25
C ASN A 177 1.28 17.22 19.33
N ASP A 178 2.38 17.74 19.86
CA ASP A 178 3.28 17.00 20.74
C ASP A 178 2.76 16.96 22.18
N VAL A 179 1.92 17.92 22.57
CA VAL A 179 1.10 17.84 23.80
C VAL A 179 0.10 16.70 23.65
N ILE A 180 -0.70 16.69 22.58
CA ILE A 180 -1.69 15.63 22.31
C ILE A 180 -1.05 14.22 22.24
N ALA A 181 0.14 14.10 21.64
CA ALA A 181 0.86 12.83 21.56
C ALA A 181 1.35 12.34 22.94
N ARG A 182 1.84 13.25 23.79
CA ARG A 182 2.26 12.96 25.17
C ARG A 182 1.07 12.58 26.04
N ASP A 183 -0.01 13.36 26.04
CA ASP A 183 -1.20 13.12 26.87
C ASP A 183 -1.88 11.78 26.55
N LEU A 184 -1.85 11.36 25.27
CA LEU A 184 -2.39 10.07 24.83
C LEU A 184 -1.42 8.90 25.01
N CYS A 185 -0.18 9.15 25.47
CA CYS A 185 0.93 8.19 25.51
C CYS A 185 1.11 7.44 24.17
N VAL A 186 1.17 8.21 23.08
CA VAL A 186 1.24 7.70 21.71
C VAL A 186 2.58 8.04 21.07
N GLU A 187 3.43 7.00 20.93
CA GLU A 187 4.64 7.03 20.09
C GLU A 187 4.35 7.62 18.70
N THR A 188 5.31 8.38 18.17
CA THR A 188 5.31 8.87 16.79
C THR A 188 5.39 7.72 15.78
N VAL A 189 5.08 8.01 14.51
CA VAL A 189 5.22 7.01 13.44
C VAL A 189 6.70 6.59 13.30
N GLU A 190 7.64 7.52 13.44
CA GLU A 190 9.08 7.27 13.30
C GLU A 190 9.62 6.33 14.38
N GLU A 191 9.37 6.63 15.66
CA GLU A 191 9.80 5.79 16.79
C GLU A 191 9.19 4.38 16.71
N PHE A 192 7.90 4.28 16.37
CA PHE A 192 7.21 3.00 16.21
C PHE A 192 7.84 2.15 15.09
N ILE A 193 8.18 2.77 13.96
CA ILE A 193 8.85 2.07 12.85
C ILE A 193 10.27 1.68 13.24
N GLN A 194 11.04 2.56 13.86
CA GLN A 194 12.41 2.24 14.33
C GLN A 194 12.39 1.09 15.36
N ARG A 195 11.41 1.05 16.26
CA ARG A 195 11.25 -0.04 17.24
C ARG A 195 10.86 -1.38 16.58
N ILE A 196 10.07 -1.34 15.50
CA ILE A 196 9.77 -2.55 14.71
C ILE A 196 10.97 -2.97 13.87
N ALA A 197 11.62 -2.05 13.16
CA ALA A 197 12.77 -2.33 12.31
C ALA A 197 13.89 -3.00 13.11
N ARG A 198 14.26 -2.41 14.27
CA ARG A 198 15.19 -3.04 15.22
C ARG A 198 14.77 -4.47 15.59
N ARG A 199 13.54 -4.68 16.06
CA ARG A 199 13.04 -6.04 16.35
C ARG A 199 13.03 -7.01 15.16
N MET A 200 12.98 -6.52 13.92
CA MET A 200 12.94 -7.35 12.71
C MET A 200 14.33 -7.64 12.13
N PHE A 201 15.33 -6.81 12.41
CA PHE A 201 16.66 -6.87 11.80
C PHE A 201 17.79 -7.08 12.80
N ASP A 202 17.64 -6.66 14.05
CA ASP A 202 18.57 -6.89 15.15
C ASP A 202 18.29 -8.29 15.77
N ILE A 203 18.32 -9.35 14.95
CA ILE A 203 18.19 -10.76 15.38
C ILE A 203 19.58 -11.42 15.55
N ASP A 204 20.63 -10.59 15.55
CA ASP A 204 22.01 -10.99 15.81
C ASP A 204 22.38 -10.67 17.27
N ASP A 205 22.05 -11.59 18.19
CA ASP A 205 22.77 -11.98 19.42
C ASP A 205 21.97 -13.03 20.23
#